data_AF-A0A7S3MNA1-F1
#
_entry.id   AF-A0A7S3MNA1-F1
#
_cell.length_a   1.000
_cell.length_b   1.000
_cell.length_c   1.000
_cell.angle_alpha   90.00
_cell.angle_beta   90.00
_cell.angle_gamma   90.00
#
_symmetry.space_group_name_H-M   'P 1'
#
loop_
_entity.id
_entity.type
_entity.pdbx_description
1 polymer ?
#
loop_
_entity_poly.entity_id
_entity_poly.type
_entity_poly.pdbx_seq_one_letter_code
_entity_poly.pdbx_strand_id
1 'polypeptide(L)'
;MFYDTDGEDAFQKSGPPLINLIKTQDEILKSILTFGASREKSAPAGDDGGDYSDEDPEIEVGDGCFVPRSLFTFKALVFDTNSQNIIAPIMNVGSLRSCNILSHQ
;
A
#
# COMPACT_ATOMS: atom_id res chain seq x y z
N MET A 1 -19.08 -0.40 -54.02
CA MET A 1 -19.20 -1.02 -52.68
C MET A 1 -17.80 -1.20 -52.16
N PHE A 2 -17.51 -0.51 -51.05
CA PHE A 2 -16.27 -0.58 -50.29
C PHE A 2 -16.09 -2.00 -49.72
N TYR A 3 -14.87 -2.51 -49.66
CA TYR A 3 -14.30 -3.11 -48.45
C TYR A 3 -12.77 -3.05 -48.56
N ASP A 4 -12.20 -2.08 -47.85
CA ASP A 4 -10.83 -2.15 -47.35
C ASP A 4 -10.73 -3.39 -46.45
N THR A 5 -9.78 -4.27 -46.72
CA THR A 5 -9.40 -5.35 -45.81
C THR A 5 -8.04 -5.03 -45.21
N ASP A 6 -7.96 -3.92 -44.47
CA ASP A 6 -6.93 -3.71 -43.47
C ASP A 6 -7.45 -4.34 -42.17
N GLY A 7 -6.95 -5.52 -41.83
CA GLY A 7 -7.53 -6.30 -40.74
C GLY A 7 -6.62 -7.39 -40.18
N GLU A 8 -5.30 -7.27 -40.29
CA GLU A 8 -4.35 -8.15 -39.58
C GLU A 8 -3.82 -7.54 -38.27
N ASP A 9 -4.58 -6.63 -37.65
CA ASP A 9 -4.30 -6.13 -36.29
C ASP A 9 -5.45 -6.47 -35.34
N ALA A 10 -5.71 -7.76 -35.15
CA ALA A 10 -6.61 -8.21 -34.08
C ALA A 10 -6.27 -9.60 -33.55
N PHE A 11 -4.97 -9.88 -33.32
CA PHE A 11 -4.63 -10.90 -32.34
C PHE A 11 -4.87 -10.30 -30.95
N GLN A 12 -6.14 -10.29 -30.55
CA GLN A 12 -6.55 -10.00 -29.18
C GLN A 12 -5.72 -10.87 -28.23
N LYS A 13 -4.78 -10.24 -27.53
CA LYS A 13 -4.12 -10.80 -26.34
C LYS A 13 -5.16 -10.92 -25.22
N SER A 14 -6.12 -11.82 -25.36
CA SER A 14 -7.07 -12.21 -24.30
C SER A 14 -6.48 -13.32 -23.43
N GLY A 15 -5.22 -13.14 -23.01
CA GLY A 15 -4.69 -13.90 -21.88
C GLY A 15 -5.16 -13.25 -20.58
N PRO A 16 -5.41 -14.01 -19.49
CA PRO A 16 -5.53 -13.41 -18.18
C PRO A 16 -4.26 -12.56 -17.92
N PRO A 17 -4.37 -11.39 -17.25
CA PRO A 17 -3.18 -10.60 -16.97
C PRO A 17 -2.18 -11.50 -16.25
N LEU A 18 -0.97 -11.63 -16.81
CA LEU A 18 0.10 -12.33 -16.13
C LEU A 18 0.33 -11.63 -14.80
N ILE A 19 -0.09 -12.28 -13.71
CA ILE A 19 0.08 -11.76 -12.36
C ILE A 19 1.57 -11.62 -12.15
N ASN A 20 2.04 -10.38 -12.07
CA ASN A 20 3.41 -10.10 -11.69
C ASN A 20 3.51 -10.34 -10.18
N LEU A 21 3.94 -11.55 -9.80
CA LEU A 21 4.03 -11.98 -8.42
C LEU A 21 4.86 -11.01 -7.56
N ILE A 22 5.95 -10.45 -8.10
CA ILE A 22 6.78 -9.47 -7.41
C ILE A 22 5.99 -8.20 -7.10
N LYS A 23 5.20 -7.72 -8.08
CA LYS A 23 4.34 -6.55 -7.88
C LYS A 23 3.27 -6.81 -6.83
N THR A 24 2.61 -7.98 -6.86
CA THR A 24 1.62 -8.36 -5.85
C THR A 24 2.24 -8.43 -4.45
N GLN A 25 3.45 -8.99 -4.33
CA GLN A 25 4.14 -9.06 -3.04
C GLN A 25 4.56 -7.67 -2.52
N ASP A 26 5.02 -6.77 -3.40
CA ASP A 26 5.35 -5.38 -3.04
C ASP A 26 4.12 -4.63 -2.50
N GLU A 27 2.97 -4.75 -3.17
CA GLU A 27 1.71 -4.14 -2.73
C GLU A 27 1.26 -4.67 -1.36
N ILE A 28 1.34 -5.99 -1.15
CA ILE A 28 0.99 -6.62 0.14
C ILE A 28 1.95 -6.17 1.25
N LEU A 29 3.26 -6.18 1.00
CA LEU A 29 4.25 -5.76 2.00
C LEU A 29 4.07 -4.28 2.38
N LYS A 30 3.80 -3.40 1.40
CA LYS A 30 3.49 -1.99 1.67
C LYS A 30 2.23 -1.83 2.52
N SER A 31 1.19 -2.62 2.26
CA SER A 31 -0.03 -2.61 3.08
C SER A 31 0.26 -3.01 4.53
N ILE A 32 1.05 -4.07 4.73
CA ILE A 32 1.46 -4.53 6.08
C ILE A 32 2.30 -3.46 6.79
N LEU A 33 3.26 -2.85 6.11
CA LEU A 33 4.17 -1.88 6.73
C LEU A 33 3.53 -0.51 6.96
N THR A 34 2.43 -0.20 6.27
CA THR A 34 1.67 1.04 6.48
C THR A 34 0.63 0.88 7.61
N PHE A 35 0.52 -0.32 8.22
CA PHE A 35 -0.33 -0.59 9.37
C PHE A 35 -0.02 0.37 10.54
N GLY A 36 -1.06 0.87 11.19
CA GLY A 36 -0.99 1.84 12.30
C GLY A 36 -1.21 3.31 11.92
N ALA A 37 -1.30 3.65 10.63
CA ALA A 37 -1.80 4.96 10.19
C ALA A 37 -3.30 5.13 10.53
N SER A 38 -4.15 4.24 10.03
CA SER A 38 -5.61 4.39 10.12
C SER A 38 -6.30 3.75 11.34
N ARG A 39 -5.58 3.31 12.40
CA ARG A 39 -6.20 2.38 13.38
C ARG A 39 -5.96 2.68 14.85
N GLU A 40 -6.44 3.83 15.33
CA GLU A 40 -6.76 4.01 16.75
C GLU A 40 -8.02 4.88 16.94
N LYS A 41 -9.20 4.31 16.72
CA LYS A 41 -10.33 4.62 17.59
C LYS A 41 -10.53 3.39 18.46
N SER A 42 -10.03 3.43 19.69
CA SER A 42 -10.51 2.54 20.74
C SER A 42 -12.03 2.69 20.77
N ALA A 43 -12.75 1.71 20.23
CA ALA A 43 -14.20 1.73 20.20
C ALA A 43 -14.71 1.82 21.65
N PRO A 44 -15.52 2.83 22.02
CA PRO A 44 -16.44 2.60 23.11
C PRO A 44 -17.39 1.50 22.62
N ALA A 45 -17.52 0.42 23.40
CA ALA A 45 -18.48 -0.64 23.11
C ALA A 45 -19.89 -0.03 23.19
N GLY A 46 -20.50 0.25 22.05
CA GLY A 46 -21.83 0.83 21.99
C GLY A 46 -22.19 1.39 20.62
N ASP A 47 -22.77 0.52 19.81
CA ASP A 47 -23.95 0.76 18.96
C ASP A 47 -23.89 1.72 17.75
N ASP A 48 -24.29 1.12 16.62
CA ASP A 48 -24.88 1.62 15.39
C ASP A 48 -24.16 2.64 14.46
N GLY A 49 -23.80 2.13 13.27
CA GLY A 49 -24.03 2.84 12.01
C GLY A 49 -22.90 3.72 11.44
N GLY A 50 -21.64 3.46 11.76
CA GLY A 50 -20.51 4.26 11.27
C GLY A 50 -19.93 3.77 9.94
N ASP A 51 -20.11 4.57 8.89
CA ASP A 51 -19.42 4.53 7.60
C ASP A 51 -17.93 4.18 7.76
N TYR A 52 -17.46 3.14 7.04
CA TYR A 52 -16.08 2.69 7.01
C TYR A 52 -15.24 3.59 6.09
N SER A 53 -15.31 4.91 6.25
CA SER A 53 -14.35 5.78 5.60
C SER A 53 -13.01 5.62 6.34
N ASP A 54 -12.10 4.89 5.70
CA ASP A 54 -10.69 4.64 6.07
C ASP A 54 -9.84 5.94 6.12
N GLU A 55 -10.39 7.05 6.58
CA GLU A 55 -9.69 8.33 6.62
C GLU A 55 -8.70 8.35 7.79
N ASP A 56 -7.41 8.24 7.45
CA ASP A 56 -6.27 8.41 8.34
C ASP A 56 -6.42 9.74 9.12
N PRO A 57 -6.47 9.73 10.46
CA PRO A 57 -6.74 10.93 11.22
C PRO A 57 -5.70 12.02 10.93
N GLU A 58 -6.17 13.20 10.52
CA GLU A 58 -5.29 14.35 10.28
C GLU A 58 -4.90 15.03 11.60
N ILE A 59 -3.67 15.55 11.66
CA ILE A 59 -3.12 16.30 12.79
C ILE A 59 -2.95 17.76 12.35
N GLU A 60 -3.43 18.71 13.16
CA GLU A 60 -3.16 20.13 12.95
C GLU A 60 -1.75 20.48 13.44
N VAL A 61 -0.89 20.97 12.55
CA VAL A 61 0.52 21.34 12.86
C VAL A 61 0.76 22.86 12.89
N GLY A 62 -0.28 23.64 12.66
CA GLY A 62 -0.29 25.11 12.67
C GLY A 62 -1.67 25.62 12.22
N ASP A 63 -1.89 26.95 12.23
CA ASP A 63 -3.21 27.54 11.91
C ASP A 63 -3.78 27.03 10.57
N GLY A 64 -4.75 26.13 10.65
CA GLY A 64 -5.45 25.57 9.48
C GLY A 64 -4.62 24.63 8.61
N CYS A 65 -3.44 24.17 9.07
CA CYS A 65 -2.60 23.22 8.34
C CYS A 65 -2.76 21.81 8.93
N PHE A 66 -3.40 20.93 8.17
CA PHE A 66 -3.66 19.54 8.53
C PHE A 66 -2.76 18.60 7.72
N VAL A 67 -2.20 17.60 8.40
CA VAL A 67 -1.30 16.62 7.82
C VAL A 67 -1.69 15.22 8.29
N PRO A 68 -1.68 14.20 7.41
CA PRO A 68 -2.02 12.84 7.80
C PRO A 68 -1.11 12.32 8.92
N ARG A 69 -1.70 11.69 9.96
CA ARG A 69 -0.94 11.09 11.08
C ARG A 69 0.07 10.05 10.60
N SER A 70 -0.21 9.36 9.50
CA SER A 70 0.75 8.47 8.85
C SER A 70 2.13 9.10 8.69
N LEU A 71 2.22 10.39 8.32
CA LEU A 71 3.50 11.09 8.08
C LEU A 71 4.41 11.18 9.32
N PHE A 72 3.85 11.08 10.53
CA PHE A 72 4.61 11.16 11.79
C PHE A 72 4.80 9.80 12.46
N THR A 73 4.25 8.73 11.88
CA THR A 73 4.28 7.41 12.50
C THR A 73 5.51 6.63 12.04
N PHE A 74 6.63 6.91 12.69
CA PHE A 74 7.89 6.20 12.46
C PHE A 74 7.92 4.83 13.13
N LYS A 75 8.43 3.83 12.41
CA LYS A 75 8.44 2.43 12.85
C LYS A 75 9.82 1.81 12.71
N ALA A 76 10.09 0.82 13.56
CA ALA A 76 11.21 -0.11 13.39
C ALA A 76 10.65 -1.44 12.87
N LEU A 77 11.28 -1.99 11.83
CA LEU A 77 10.91 -3.29 11.26
C LEU A 77 11.88 -4.36 11.78
N VAL A 78 11.36 -5.33 12.53
CA VAL A 78 12.16 -6.47 13.00
C VAL A 78 11.76 -7.70 12.21
N PHE A 79 12.73 -8.39 11.63
CA PHE A 79 12.49 -9.61 10.87
C PHE A 79 13.56 -10.68 11.14
N ASP A 80 13.20 -11.95 10.95
CA ASP A 80 14.16 -13.04 11.04
C ASP A 80 14.89 -13.27 9.70
N THR A 81 15.88 -14.15 9.69
CA THR A 81 16.66 -14.47 8.49
C THR A 81 15.77 -14.97 7.34
N ASN A 82 14.70 -15.71 7.64
CA ASN A 82 13.78 -16.20 6.63
C ASN A 82 13.00 -15.06 5.98
N SER A 83 12.48 -14.14 6.80
CA SER A 83 11.73 -12.97 6.35
C SER A 83 12.62 -11.98 5.60
N GLN A 84 13.90 -11.83 5.98
CA GLN A 84 14.87 -11.05 5.22
C GLN A 84 15.01 -11.53 3.78
N ASN A 85 15.07 -12.85 3.56
CA ASN A 85 15.17 -13.44 2.22
C ASN A 85 13.92 -13.21 1.36
N ILE A 86 12.78 -12.90 1.98
CA ILE A 86 11.53 -12.55 1.29
C ILE A 86 11.46 -11.05 1.03
N ILE A 87 11.82 -10.22 2.01
CA ILE A 87 11.64 -8.76 1.94
C ILE A 87 12.72 -8.12 1.08
N ALA A 88 13.99 -8.52 1.24
CA ALA A 88 15.12 -7.84 0.58
C ALA A 88 15.07 -7.84 -0.96
N PRO A 89 14.61 -8.91 -1.65
CA PRO A 89 14.45 -8.89 -3.11
C PRO A 89 13.30 -8.00 -3.61
N ILE A 90 12.34 -7.67 -2.75
CA ILE A 90 11.08 -7.03 -3.12
C ILE A 90 11.10 -5.54 -2.73
N MET A 91 11.59 -5.24 -1.53
CA MET A 91 11.63 -3.89 -0.97
C MET A 91 13.06 -3.40 -0.85
N ASN A 92 13.34 -2.30 -1.54
CA ASN A 92 14.57 -1.54 -1.32
C ASN A 92 14.43 -0.59 -0.12
N VAL A 93 15.55 -0.02 0.32
CA VAL A 93 15.60 0.94 1.43
C VAL A 93 14.68 2.15 1.19
N GLY A 94 14.52 2.60 -0.06
CA GLY A 94 13.59 3.66 -0.43
C GLY A 94 12.13 3.29 -0.20
N SER A 95 11.72 2.07 -0.58
CA SER A 95 10.39 1.53 -0.32
C SER A 95 10.10 1.42 1.18
N LEU A 96 11.06 0.94 1.97
CA LEU A 96 10.93 0.90 3.44
C LEU A 96 10.73 2.30 4.05
N ARG A 97 11.50 3.29 3.57
CA ARG A 97 11.33 4.69 4.00
C ARG A 97 9.98 5.27 3.63
N SER A 98 9.44 4.93 2.46
CA SER A 98 8.09 5.36 2.05
C SER A 98 6.98 4.79 2.94
N CYS A 99 7.26 3.72 3.69
CA CYS A 99 6.37 3.16 4.71
C CYS A 99 6.70 3.65 6.14
N ASN A 100 7.50 4.71 6.27
CA ASN A 100 7.97 5.28 7.54
C ASN A 100 8.78 4.31 8.42
N ILE A 101 9.49 3.36 7.80
CA ILE A 101 10.46 2.51 8.50
C ILE A 101 11.80 3.26 8.61
N LEU A 102 12.20 3.60 9.83
CA LEU A 102 13.47 4.29 10.09
C LEU A 102 14.65 3.33 10.31
N SER A 103 14.36 2.16 10.87
CA SER A 103 15.35 1.14 11.22
C SER A 103 14.81 -0.24 10.91
N HIS A 104 15.68 -1.15 10.48
CA HIS A 104 15.35 -2.55 10.30
C HIS A 104 16.46 -3.46 10.83
N GLN A 105 16.10 -4.59 11.45
CA GLN A 105 17.02 -5.58 12.01
C GLN A 105 16.51 -7.00 11.81
#